data_AF-A0A974Y702-F1
#
_entry.id   AF-A0A974Y702-F1
#
_cell.length_a   1.000
_cell.length_b   1.000
_cell.length_c   1.000
_cell.angle_alpha   90.00
_cell.angle_beta   90.00
_cell.angle_gamma   90.00
#
_symmetry.space_group_name_H-M   'P 1'
#
loop_
_entity.id
_entity.type
_entity.pdbx_description
1 polymer ?
#
loop_
_entity_poly.entity_id
_entity_poly.type
_entity_poly.pdbx_seq_one_letter_code
_entity_poly.pdbx_strand_id
1 'polypeptide(L)'
;MHSLNRHQPILLGMLCIVLLAPGACALRQSWHWEKAGASNELYEFDLQQCKAKTYAGSSGAVTNETVRRMFSCMESRGWRKVQD
;
A
#
# COMPACT_ATOMS: atom_id res chain seq x y z
N MET A 1 -14.54 54.17 -18.16
CA MET A 1 -13.52 53.67 -17.22
C MET A 1 -13.77 52.18 -17.00
N HIS A 2 -12.85 51.35 -17.51
CA HIS A 2 -12.53 49.96 -17.14
C HIS A 2 -13.68 48.93 -17.07
N SER A 3 -13.96 48.32 -18.24
CA SER A 3 -14.35 46.91 -18.32
C SER A 3 -13.16 46.06 -17.87
N LEU A 4 -13.27 45.39 -16.72
CA LEU A 4 -12.26 44.44 -16.22
C LEU A 4 -12.93 43.11 -15.87
N ASN A 5 -13.12 42.31 -16.91
CA ASN A 5 -12.74 40.90 -17.01
C ASN A 5 -12.88 40.05 -15.73
N ARG A 6 -14.09 39.53 -15.48
CA ARG A 6 -14.47 38.62 -14.39
C ARG A 6 -14.03 37.17 -14.62
N HIS A 7 -12.83 36.94 -15.16
CA HIS A 7 -12.31 35.61 -15.50
C HIS A 7 -10.90 35.34 -14.93
N GLN A 8 -10.59 35.94 -13.78
CA GLN A 8 -9.27 35.89 -13.15
C GLN A 8 -9.25 35.39 -11.67
N PRO A 9 -10.06 34.41 -11.23
CA PRO A 9 -9.69 33.64 -10.03
C PRO A 9 -9.44 32.15 -10.29
N ILE A 10 -9.82 31.62 -11.45
CA ILE A 10 -9.83 30.15 -11.68
C ILE A 10 -8.44 29.64 -12.14
N LEU A 11 -7.68 30.44 -12.90
CA LEU A 11 -6.38 30.00 -13.41
C LEU A 11 -5.26 29.99 -12.37
N LEU A 12 -5.37 30.77 -11.28
CA LEU A 12 -4.34 30.80 -10.22
C LEU A 12 -4.45 29.63 -9.23
N GLY A 13 -5.64 29.06 -9.06
CA GLY A 13 -5.87 27.97 -8.11
C GLY A 13 -5.38 26.60 -8.60
N MET A 14 -5.34 26.37 -9.92
CA MET A 14 -4.95 25.08 -10.50
C MET A 14 -3.43 24.86 -10.59
N LEU A 15 -2.61 25.90 -10.44
CA LEU A 15 -1.16 25.79 -10.60
C LEU A 15 -0.42 25.32 -9.32
N CYS A 16 -1.07 25.38 -8.15
CA CYS A 16 -0.44 24.99 -6.88
C CYS A 16 -0.47 23.47 -6.59
N ILE A 17 -1.25 22.67 -7.34
CA ILE A 17 -1.43 21.24 -7.02
C ILE A 17 -0.29 20.37 -7.56
N VAL A 18 0.48 20.83 -8.55
CA VAL A 18 1.47 19.99 -9.25
C VAL A 18 2.85 19.95 -8.53
N LEU A 19 3.14 20.88 -7.61
CA LEU A 19 4.49 21.05 -7.06
C LEU A 19 4.70 20.46 -5.65
N LEU A 20 3.70 19.79 -5.06
CA LEU A 20 3.74 19.30 -3.67
C LEU A 20 3.88 17.77 -3.53
N ALA A 21 4.37 17.07 -4.54
CA ALA A 21 4.53 15.60 -4.49
C ALA A 21 5.98 15.04 -4.47
N PRO A 22 7.03 15.68 -3.91
CA PRO A 22 8.30 14.98 -3.74
C PRO A 22 8.27 13.88 -2.65
N GLY A 23 7.16 13.70 -1.91
CA GLY A 23 7.05 12.72 -0.82
C GLY A 23 6.43 11.36 -1.16
N ALA A 24 5.88 11.16 -2.36
CA ALA A 24 5.12 9.94 -2.69
C ALA A 24 5.98 8.68 -2.89
N CYS A 25 7.31 8.81 -3.00
CA CYS A 25 8.22 7.67 -3.16
C CYS A 25 8.77 7.10 -1.83
N ALA A 26 8.55 7.74 -0.68
CA ALA A 26 9.10 7.29 0.59
C ALA A 26 8.27 6.18 1.31
N LEU A 27 7.07 5.87 0.81
CA LEU A 27 6.16 4.89 1.40
C LEU A 27 6.14 3.55 0.66
N ARG A 28 7.02 3.35 -0.33
CA ARG A 28 7.16 2.03 -0.95
C ARG A 28 7.82 1.10 0.03
N GLN A 29 7.15 -0.02 0.32
CA GLN A 29 7.77 -1.13 1.02
C GLN A 29 8.94 -1.58 0.13
N SER A 30 10.17 -1.51 0.64
CA SER A 30 11.39 -1.90 -0.08
C SER A 30 11.59 -3.42 -0.06
N TRP A 31 10.50 -4.19 0.01
CA TRP A 31 10.53 -5.63 0.09
C TRP A 31 9.24 -6.25 -0.46
N HIS A 32 9.36 -7.45 -1.01
CA HIS A 32 8.26 -8.26 -1.51
C HIS A 32 8.36 -9.71 -1.04
N TRP A 33 7.30 -10.49 -1.28
CA TRP A 33 7.27 -11.92 -1.02
C TRP A 33 7.72 -12.71 -2.26
N GLU A 34 8.65 -13.63 -2.07
CA GLU A 34 9.12 -14.54 -3.12
C GLU A 34 8.92 -16.00 -2.70
N LYS A 35 8.50 -16.85 -3.64
CA LYS A 35 8.43 -18.31 -3.50
C LYS A 35 8.69 -18.94 -4.87
N ALA A 36 9.70 -19.80 -4.96
CA ALA A 36 10.13 -20.39 -6.22
C ALA A 36 8.98 -21.15 -6.91
N GLY A 37 8.70 -20.81 -8.17
CA GLY A 37 7.64 -21.43 -8.96
C GLY A 37 6.20 -21.07 -8.53
N ALA A 38 6.01 -20.12 -7.60
CA ALA A 38 4.69 -19.68 -7.21
C ALA A 38 4.09 -18.72 -8.24
N SER A 39 2.83 -18.95 -8.59
CA SER A 39 2.05 -18.00 -9.40
C SER A 39 1.47 -16.90 -8.52
N ASN A 40 0.99 -15.83 -9.16
CA ASN A 40 0.32 -14.74 -8.45
C ASN A 40 -1.00 -15.21 -7.78
N GLU A 41 -1.69 -16.17 -8.38
CA GLU A 41 -2.90 -16.76 -7.81
C GLU A 41 -2.59 -17.53 -6.53
N LEU A 42 -1.46 -18.26 -6.51
CA LEU A 42 -1.00 -18.95 -5.30
C LEU A 42 -0.60 -17.95 -4.21
N TYR A 43 0.05 -16.84 -4.58
CA TYR A 43 0.34 -15.74 -3.66
C TYR A 43 -0.94 -15.22 -3.01
N GLU A 44 -1.94 -14.83 -3.80
CA GLU A 44 -3.19 -14.31 -3.29
C GLU A 44 -3.93 -15.33 -2.42
N PHE A 45 -3.97 -16.60 -2.83
CA PHE A 45 -4.60 -17.66 -2.07
C PHE A 45 -3.95 -17.86 -0.69
N ASP A 46 -2.61 -17.93 -0.64
CA ASP A 46 -1.86 -18.06 0.60
C ASP A 46 -2.02 -16.82 1.49
N LEU A 47 -1.99 -15.63 0.89
CA LEU A 47 -2.18 -14.35 1.56
C LEU A 47 -3.56 -14.26 2.22
N GLN A 48 -4.64 -14.61 1.51
CA GLN A 48 -5.99 -14.55 2.07
C GLN A 48 -6.18 -15.54 3.22
N GLN A 49 -5.67 -16.78 3.08
CA GLN A 49 -5.73 -17.75 4.16
C GLN A 49 -4.96 -17.30 5.40
N CYS A 50 -3.76 -16.74 5.23
CA CYS A 50 -2.97 -16.23 6.34
C CYS A 50 -3.62 -15.01 7.00
N LYS A 51 -4.25 -14.10 6.23
CA LYS A 51 -5.03 -12.98 6.79
C LYS A 51 -6.22 -13.49 7.59
N ALA A 52 -7.00 -14.42 7.04
CA ALA A 52 -8.15 -15.00 7.72
C ALA A 52 -7.74 -15.66 9.05
N LYS A 53 -6.61 -16.38 9.07
CA LYS A 53 -6.09 -17.01 10.29
C LYS A 53 -5.60 -16.02 11.34
N THR A 54 -4.93 -14.95 10.91
CA THR A 54 -4.18 -14.08 11.84
C THR A 54 -4.94 -12.83 12.27
N TYR A 55 -5.91 -12.40 11.46
CA TYR A 55 -6.80 -11.27 11.75
C TYR A 55 -8.19 -11.70 12.24
N ALA A 56 -8.46 -13.02 12.33
CA ALA A 56 -9.68 -13.51 12.96
C ALA A 56 -9.83 -12.94 14.38
N GLY A 57 -11.00 -12.36 14.67
CA GLY A 57 -11.32 -11.80 15.98
C GLY A 57 -10.62 -10.48 16.31
N SER A 58 -9.87 -9.86 15.38
CA SER A 58 -9.16 -8.60 15.65
C SER A 58 -10.06 -7.35 15.58
N SER A 59 -11.38 -7.49 15.46
CA SER A 59 -12.35 -6.39 15.26
C SER A 59 -11.98 -5.44 14.10
N GLY A 60 -11.22 -5.94 13.12
CA GLY A 60 -10.70 -5.14 12.00
C GLY A 60 -9.42 -4.36 12.31
N ALA A 61 -8.91 -4.41 13.53
CA ALA A 61 -7.63 -3.81 13.89
C ALA A 61 -6.46 -4.69 13.44
N VAL A 62 -5.50 -4.10 12.75
CA VAL A 62 -4.22 -4.71 12.44
C VAL A 62 -3.19 -4.17 13.43
N THR A 63 -2.71 -5.03 14.33
CA THR A 63 -1.68 -4.69 15.33
C THR A 63 -0.32 -5.27 14.92
N ASN A 64 0.76 -4.78 15.54
CA ASN A 64 2.11 -5.32 15.32
C ASN A 64 2.18 -6.83 15.60
N GLU A 65 1.46 -7.32 16.62
CA GLU A 65 1.38 -8.74 16.96
C GLU A 65 0.70 -9.53 15.85
N THR A 66 -0.41 -9.03 15.31
CA THR A 66 -1.11 -9.69 14.20
C THR A 66 -0.27 -9.69 12.91
N VAL A 67 0.47 -8.62 12.63
CA VAL A 67 1.40 -8.56 11.49
C VAL A 67 2.53 -9.57 11.62
N ARG A 68 3.11 -9.72 12.83
CA ARG A 68 4.14 -10.74 13.09
C ARG A 68 3.60 -12.15 12.83
N ARG A 69 2.39 -12.45 13.30
CA ARG A 69 1.72 -13.74 13.03
C ARG A 69 1.44 -13.94 11.54
N MET A 70 1.05 -12.88 10.83
CA MET A 70 0.84 -12.90 9.38
C MET A 70 2.13 -13.27 8.64
N PHE A 71 3.26 -12.65 9.01
CA PHE A 71 4.57 -12.98 8.44
C PHE A 71 4.97 -14.43 8.70
N SER A 72 4.86 -14.90 9.95
CA SER A 72 5.16 -16.31 10.27
C SER A 72 4.26 -17.29 9.52
N CYS A 73 2.99 -16.94 9.26
CA CYS A 73 2.11 -17.76 8.45
C CYS A 73 2.59 -17.88 7.00
N MET A 74 2.97 -16.77 6.37
CA MET A 74 3.51 -16.76 5.01
C MET A 74 4.83 -17.55 4.93
N GLU A 75 5.73 -17.35 5.89
CA GLU A 75 7.02 -18.07 5.98
C GLU A 75 6.81 -19.58 6.13
N SER A 76 5.82 -20.01 6.94
CA SER A 76 5.47 -21.44 7.07
C SER A 76 4.94 -22.08 5.78
N ARG A 77 4.45 -21.26 4.85
CA ARG A 77 4.01 -21.68 3.50
C ARG A 77 5.14 -21.61 2.47
N GLY A 78 6.38 -21.31 2.90
CA GLY A 78 7.55 -21.26 2.04
C GLY A 78 7.77 -19.92 1.34
N TRP A 79 7.05 -18.86 1.73
CA TRP A 79 7.31 -17.51 1.24
C TRP A 79 8.48 -16.87 1.99
N ARG A 80 9.30 -16.10 1.28
CA ARG A 80 10.44 -15.36 1.84
C ARG A 80 10.29 -13.88 1.55
N LYS A 81 10.63 -13.02 2.52
CA LYS A 81 10.76 -11.59 2.28
C LYS A 81 12.10 -11.29 1.61
N VAL A 82 12.05 -10.58 0.49
CA VAL A 82 13.21 -10.20 -0.30
C VAL A 82 13.20 -8.69 -0.44
N GLN A 83 14.35 -8.05 -0.29
CA GLN A 83 14.45 -6.60 -0.50
C GLN A 83 14.39 -6.29 -2.00
N ASP A 84 13.67 -5.23 -2.35
CA ASP A 84 13.60 -4.67 -3.71
C ASP A 84 14.87 -3.88 -4.07
#